data_AF-A0A8J9S949-F1
#
_entry.id   AF-A0A8J9S949-F1
#
_cell.length_a   1.000
_cell.length_b   1.000
_cell.length_c   1.000
_cell.angle_alpha   90.00
_cell.angle_beta   90.00
_cell.angle_gamma   90.00
#
_symmetry.space_group_name_H-M   'P 1'
#
loop_
_entity.id
_entity.type
_entity.pdbx_description
1 polymer ?
#
loop_
_entity_poly.entity_id
_entity_poly.type
_entity_poly.pdbx_seq_one_letter_code
_entity_poly.pdbx_strand_id
1 'polypeptide(L)'
;NRDRLELYALHKQAISGDAPENLACQTAAERAKFQAWRGKSGVRMEEAMQLYLQEADRQIRVYGMSGTSSLPQTPQSTPAIDGGNDSSFAAASQPRGLAAIPLLCAAASESRQAYLRRLAQTTTPNSWWSRQEALCAVPHTFGALPETMLLKTAALVEYVSLSCDGVIPLPAAVVQSFLWPFHNVLLCVWMGLIVVLTAFTAAWDILQTLIWGSRRTGLSLSGIWNDQVVWSAQSVNVLTESHQPLTARVVGLLVLPYTVLVTLSRMPPSELVASVAYAALLGFTWWYWVIVLPWMTWMLLCAATVSGSCFAMIELAGV
;
A
#
# COMPACT_ATOMS: atom_id res chain seq x y z
N ASN A 1 24.34 9.64 2.36
CA ASN A 1 24.42 11.00 1.74
C ASN A 1 25.18 11.04 0.43
N ARG A 2 26.35 10.39 0.29
CA ARG A 2 27.11 10.31 -0.97
C ARG A 2 26.26 9.86 -2.16
N ASP A 3 25.56 8.75 -2.00
CA ASP A 3 24.75 8.12 -3.07
C ASP A 3 23.59 9.01 -3.56
N ARG A 4 22.98 9.79 -2.65
CA ARG A 4 21.97 10.81 -3.02
C ARG A 4 22.59 11.97 -3.81
N LEU A 5 23.82 12.37 -3.49
CA LEU A 5 24.53 13.41 -4.23
C LEU A 5 24.95 12.93 -5.63
N GLU A 6 25.27 11.65 -5.78
CA GLU A 6 25.60 11.03 -7.07
C GLU A 6 24.39 11.06 -8.03
N LEU A 7 23.22 10.62 -7.57
CA LEU A 7 21.98 10.70 -8.35
C LEU A 7 21.62 12.13 -8.71
N TYR A 8 21.74 13.07 -7.77
CA TYR A 8 21.51 14.48 -8.03
C TYR A 8 22.44 15.02 -9.12
N ALA A 9 23.74 14.71 -9.05
CA ALA A 9 24.74 15.16 -10.00
C ALA A 9 24.47 14.64 -11.42
N LEU A 10 24.19 13.34 -11.55
CA LEU A 10 23.88 12.71 -12.84
C LEU A 10 22.57 13.26 -13.43
N HIS A 11 21.52 13.42 -12.62
CA HIS A 11 20.26 14.01 -13.04
C HIS A 11 20.43 15.46 -13.51
N LYS A 12 21.21 16.27 -12.77
CA LYS A 12 21.50 17.65 -13.17
C LYS A 12 22.34 17.74 -14.44
N GLN A 13 23.33 16.86 -14.61
CA GLN A 13 24.12 16.78 -15.84
C GLN A 13 23.26 16.37 -17.04
N ALA A 14 22.36 15.39 -16.86
CA ALA A 14 21.48 14.91 -17.92
C ALA A 14 20.45 15.94 -18.39
N ILE A 15 19.96 16.81 -17.49
CA ILE A 15 18.93 17.81 -17.81
C ILE A 15 19.52 19.17 -18.15
N SER A 16 20.53 19.61 -17.41
CA SER A 16 21.06 20.97 -17.47
C SER A 16 22.46 21.06 -18.08
N GLY A 17 23.10 19.93 -18.41
CA GLY A 17 24.49 19.91 -18.89
C GLY A 17 25.49 20.25 -17.79
N ASP A 18 26.65 20.78 -18.19
CA ASP A 18 27.75 21.10 -17.29
C ASP A 18 27.37 22.16 -16.25
N ALA A 19 27.89 22.00 -15.02
CA ALA A 19 27.73 22.99 -13.98
C ALA A 19 28.36 24.34 -14.38
N PRO A 20 27.71 25.48 -14.07
CA PRO A 20 28.29 26.81 -14.33
C PRO A 20 29.56 27.02 -13.51
N GLU A 21 30.48 27.86 -13.99
CA GLU A 21 31.80 28.06 -13.35
C GLU A 21 31.72 28.56 -11.90
N ASN A 22 30.73 29.43 -11.63
CA ASN A 22 30.47 30.03 -10.33
C ASN A 22 29.00 29.87 -9.97
N LEU A 23 28.73 29.31 -8.79
CA LEU A 23 27.43 29.37 -8.14
C LEU A 23 27.56 30.20 -6.87
N ALA A 24 26.67 31.17 -6.68
CA ALA A 24 26.52 31.86 -5.40
C ALA A 24 25.82 30.93 -4.38
N CYS A 25 26.47 29.82 -4.01
CA CYS A 25 25.95 28.91 -2.98
C CYS A 25 26.09 29.53 -1.59
N GLN A 26 24.99 29.60 -0.85
CA GLN A 26 24.97 30.21 0.48
C GLN A 26 25.14 29.17 1.60
N THR A 27 24.79 27.90 1.34
CA THR A 27 24.78 26.84 2.37
C THR A 27 25.78 25.72 2.09
N ALA A 28 26.18 24.99 3.14
CA ALA A 28 27.10 23.85 3.01
C ALA A 28 26.50 22.70 2.16
N ALA A 29 25.19 22.47 2.27
CA ALA A 29 24.49 21.45 1.50
C ALA A 29 24.46 21.77 -0.01
N GLU A 30 24.23 23.04 -0.37
CA GLU A 30 24.28 23.49 -1.77
C GLU A 30 25.69 23.39 -2.35
N ARG A 31 26.73 23.72 -1.56
CA ARG A 31 28.12 23.52 -1.97
C ARG A 31 28.42 22.04 -2.26
N ALA A 32 27.94 21.11 -1.44
CA ALA A 32 28.11 19.67 -1.67
C ALA A 32 27.39 19.19 -2.95
N LYS A 33 26.16 19.66 -3.19
CA LYS A 33 25.40 19.38 -4.44
C LYS A 33 26.11 19.94 -5.68
N PHE A 34 26.60 21.17 -5.60
CA PHE A 34 27.31 21.83 -6.69
C PHE A 34 28.65 21.14 -7.00
N GLN A 35 29.42 20.77 -5.98
CA GLN A 35 30.68 20.03 -6.15
C GLN A 35 30.45 18.66 -6.79
N ALA A 36 29.38 17.93 -6.38
CA ALA A 36 29.03 16.66 -6.99
C ALA A 36 28.66 16.81 -8.48
N TRP A 37 27.86 17.83 -8.82
CA TRP A 37 27.50 18.12 -10.21
C TRP A 37 28.72 18.52 -11.05
N ARG A 38 29.59 19.41 -10.55
CA ARG A 38 30.83 19.80 -11.22
C ARG A 38 31.80 18.64 -11.43
N GLY A 39 31.78 17.63 -10.54
CA GLY A 39 32.53 16.39 -10.72
C GLY A 39 32.09 15.52 -11.90
N LYS A 40 30.94 15.83 -12.53
CA LYS A 40 30.40 15.16 -13.71
C LYS A 40 30.49 15.99 -14.99
N SER A 41 31.20 17.12 -14.96
CA SER A 41 31.40 17.96 -16.16
C SER A 41 32.08 17.20 -17.29
N GLY A 42 31.63 17.42 -18.52
CA GLY A 42 32.12 16.75 -19.73
C GLY A 42 31.41 15.45 -20.09
N VAL A 43 30.55 14.91 -19.21
CA VAL A 43 29.69 13.76 -19.54
C VAL A 43 28.53 14.24 -20.43
N ARG A 44 28.31 13.57 -21.57
CA ARG A 44 27.21 13.90 -22.48
C ARG A 44 25.86 13.67 -21.80
N MET A 45 24.83 14.45 -22.16
CA MET A 45 23.51 14.37 -21.54
C MET A 45 22.89 12.95 -21.61
N GLU A 46 23.00 12.28 -22.76
CA GLU A 46 22.51 10.91 -22.96
C GLU A 46 23.25 9.89 -22.05
N GLU A 47 24.57 10.01 -21.97
CA GLU A 47 25.41 9.15 -21.13
C GLU A 47 25.13 9.39 -19.64
N ALA A 48 24.94 10.65 -19.24
CA ALA A 48 24.55 11.00 -17.88
C ALA A 48 23.19 10.41 -17.49
N MET A 49 22.22 10.38 -18.43
CA MET A 49 20.92 9.73 -18.20
C MET A 49 21.07 8.21 -18.05
N GLN A 50 21.89 7.56 -18.88
CA GLN A 50 22.17 6.13 -18.75
C GLN A 50 22.83 5.79 -17.41
N LEU A 51 23.82 6.58 -17.00
CA LEU A 51 24.49 6.43 -15.71
C LEU A 51 23.52 6.71 -14.55
N TYR A 52 22.61 7.68 -14.68
CA TYR A 52 21.58 7.93 -13.69
C TYR A 52 20.68 6.71 -13.46
N LEU A 53 20.22 6.07 -14.54
CA LEU A 53 19.42 4.84 -14.45
C LEU A 53 20.23 3.69 -13.83
N GLN A 54 21.47 3.47 -14.27
CA GLN A 54 22.33 2.42 -13.72
C GLN A 54 22.60 2.62 -12.23
N GLU A 55 22.83 3.86 -11.81
CA GLU A 55 23.07 4.21 -10.41
C GLU A 55 21.79 4.10 -9.57
N ALA A 56 20.63 4.47 -10.12
CA ALA A 56 19.33 4.25 -9.48
C ALA A 56 19.07 2.75 -9.29
N ASP A 57 19.30 1.93 -10.31
CA ASP A 57 19.18 0.47 -10.23
C ASP A 57 20.20 -0.14 -9.24
N ARG A 58 21.42 0.40 -9.19
CA ARG A 58 22.42 0.01 -8.18
C ARG A 58 21.92 0.34 -6.78
N GLN A 59 21.39 1.54 -6.54
CA GLN A 59 20.87 1.94 -5.24
C GLN A 59 19.61 1.17 -4.85
N ILE A 60 18.73 0.84 -5.79
CA ILE A 60 17.60 -0.07 -5.56
C ILE A 60 18.11 -1.46 -5.18
N ARG A 61 19.13 -1.99 -5.84
CA ARG A 61 19.74 -3.29 -5.45
C ARG A 61 20.42 -3.22 -4.08
N VAL A 62 21.20 -2.19 -3.80
CA VAL A 62 21.98 -2.10 -2.55
C VAL A 62 21.06 -1.74 -1.37
N TYR A 63 20.24 -0.72 -1.51
CA TYR A 63 19.40 -0.18 -0.43
C TYR A 63 17.98 -0.70 -0.45
N GLY A 64 17.42 -0.98 -1.63
CA GLY A 64 16.11 -1.64 -1.74
C GLY A 64 16.13 -3.09 -1.27
N MET A 65 17.30 -3.77 -1.25
CA MET A 65 17.45 -5.10 -0.65
C MET A 65 17.88 -5.08 0.82
N SER A 66 18.43 -3.96 1.32
CA SER A 66 18.78 -3.81 2.75
C SER A 66 17.54 -3.61 3.65
N GLY A 67 16.36 -3.43 3.06
CA GLY A 67 15.07 -3.49 3.76
C GLY A 67 14.37 -4.85 3.68
N THR A 68 14.67 -5.68 2.68
CA THR A 68 14.05 -7.01 2.47
C THR A 68 14.82 -7.75 1.37
N SER A 69 15.57 -8.79 1.72
CA SER A 69 16.34 -9.59 0.77
C SER A 69 15.57 -10.85 0.36
N SER A 70 14.99 -10.85 -0.85
CA SER A 70 14.83 -12.06 -1.68
C SER A 70 14.28 -11.72 -3.08
N LEU A 71 15.15 -11.70 -4.10
CA LEU A 71 14.88 -11.86 -5.56
C LEU A 71 13.75 -10.96 -6.17
N PRO A 72 13.55 -10.90 -7.50
CA PRO A 72 12.32 -10.35 -8.07
C PRO A 72 11.20 -11.37 -7.86
N GLN A 73 10.88 -11.66 -6.61
CA GLN A 73 9.57 -12.16 -6.23
C GLN A 73 8.70 -10.93 -5.98
N THR A 74 7.45 -10.99 -6.47
CA THR A 74 6.35 -10.09 -6.12
C THR A 74 6.47 -9.59 -4.67
N PRO A 75 6.18 -8.30 -4.39
CA PRO A 75 6.42 -7.71 -3.08
C PRO A 75 5.62 -8.48 -2.03
N GLN A 76 6.32 -9.20 -1.18
CA GLN A 76 5.70 -10.20 -0.35
C GLN A 76 6.41 -10.25 1.00
N SER A 77 5.59 -10.19 2.05
CA SER A 77 5.96 -10.07 3.47
C SER A 77 6.48 -8.68 3.85
N THR A 78 5.57 -7.84 4.37
CA THR A 78 5.94 -6.72 5.25
C THR A 78 6.78 -7.27 6.40
N PRO A 79 7.96 -6.72 6.74
CA PRO A 79 8.82 -7.28 7.78
C PRO A 79 8.03 -7.43 9.09
N ALA A 80 7.95 -8.67 9.59
CA ALA A 80 7.48 -8.94 10.95
C ALA A 80 8.53 -8.39 11.90
N ILE A 81 8.12 -7.54 12.84
CA ILE A 81 9.01 -7.01 13.88
C ILE A 81 9.38 -8.21 14.75
N ASP A 82 10.60 -8.71 14.58
CA ASP A 82 11.20 -9.70 15.47
C ASP A 82 11.42 -9.03 16.84
N GLY A 83 11.05 -9.72 17.91
CA GLY A 83 10.84 -9.17 19.27
C GLY A 83 12.12 -8.74 20.02
N GLY A 84 13.02 -8.03 19.36
CA GLY A 84 14.25 -7.47 19.94
C GLY A 84 13.95 -6.33 20.92
N ASN A 85 14.36 -6.52 22.17
CA ASN A 85 14.02 -5.76 23.36
C ASN A 85 14.71 -4.38 23.49
N ASP A 86 14.94 -3.65 22.39
CA ASP A 86 15.66 -2.37 22.40
C ASP A 86 14.74 -1.18 22.69
N SER A 87 14.89 -0.64 23.89
CA SER A 87 14.17 0.51 24.45
C SER A 87 14.57 1.87 23.87
N SER A 88 14.94 1.94 22.58
CA SER A 88 15.22 3.20 21.91
C SER A 88 13.94 3.82 21.37
N PHE A 89 13.50 4.92 21.99
CA PHE A 89 12.49 5.89 21.55
C PHE A 89 11.70 5.48 20.29
N ALA A 90 10.45 5.08 20.52
CA ALA A 90 9.46 4.75 19.50
C ALA A 90 9.31 5.90 18.49
N ALA A 91 10.10 5.87 17.42
CA ALA A 91 9.76 6.55 16.19
C ALA A 91 8.40 6.00 15.80
N ALA A 92 7.39 6.86 15.70
CA ALA A 92 6.01 6.50 15.40
C ALA A 92 6.01 5.61 14.14
N SER A 93 5.93 4.30 14.35
CA SER A 93 5.92 3.33 13.27
C SER A 93 4.60 3.56 12.55
N GLN A 94 4.68 3.97 11.28
CA GLN A 94 3.50 4.07 10.43
C GLN A 94 2.65 2.80 10.61
N PRO A 95 1.31 2.92 10.76
CA PRO A 95 0.47 1.76 10.94
C PRO A 95 0.72 0.79 9.77
N ARG A 96 1.14 -0.43 10.13
CA ARG A 96 1.71 -1.43 9.22
C ARG A 96 0.82 -1.69 7.99
N GLY A 97 -0.50 -1.61 8.17
CA GLY A 97 -1.50 -1.67 7.10
C GLY A 97 -1.40 -0.56 6.06
N LEU A 98 -1.30 0.71 6.46
CA LEU A 98 -1.25 1.83 5.51
C LEU A 98 0.01 1.77 4.63
N ALA A 99 1.13 1.32 5.19
CA ALA A 99 2.38 1.14 4.45
C ALA A 99 2.29 0.05 3.37
N ALA A 100 1.33 -0.88 3.46
CA ALA A 100 1.11 -1.93 2.47
C ALA A 100 0.27 -1.46 1.27
N ILE A 101 -0.48 -0.36 1.38
CA ILE A 101 -1.39 0.11 0.32
C ILE A 101 -0.67 0.28 -1.04
N PRO A 102 0.52 0.90 -1.15
CA PRO A 102 1.22 1.01 -2.43
C PRO A 102 1.56 -0.36 -3.06
N LEU A 103 1.89 -1.36 -2.24
CA LEU A 103 2.16 -2.72 -2.71
C LEU A 103 0.89 -3.41 -3.19
N LEU A 104 -0.24 -3.19 -2.50
CA LEU A 104 -1.54 -3.69 -2.90
C LEU A 104 -2.03 -3.02 -4.20
N CYS A 105 -1.79 -1.73 -4.39
CA CYS A 105 -2.03 -1.06 -5.66
C CYS A 105 -1.18 -1.66 -6.79
N ALA A 106 0.09 -1.96 -6.54
CA ALA A 106 0.95 -2.60 -7.53
C ALA A 106 0.46 -4.02 -7.88
N ALA A 107 -0.03 -4.78 -6.90
CA ALA A 107 -0.66 -6.08 -7.15
C ALA A 107 -1.98 -5.93 -7.92
N ALA A 108 -2.80 -4.92 -7.59
CA ALA A 108 -4.09 -4.67 -8.24
C ALA A 108 -3.97 -4.07 -9.65
N SER A 109 -2.77 -3.64 -10.06
CA SER A 109 -2.45 -3.24 -11.44
C SER A 109 -1.93 -4.41 -12.29
N GLU A 110 -1.79 -5.61 -11.71
CA GLU A 110 -1.39 -6.82 -12.42
C GLU A 110 -2.38 -7.12 -13.56
N SER A 111 -1.86 -7.11 -14.80
CA SER A 111 -2.66 -7.51 -15.95
C SER A 111 -3.02 -8.99 -15.88
N ARG A 112 -4.13 -9.36 -16.53
CA ARG A 112 -4.56 -10.76 -16.60
C ARG A 112 -3.44 -11.71 -17.07
N GLN A 113 -2.68 -11.33 -18.10
CA GLN A 113 -1.58 -12.16 -18.60
C GLN A 113 -0.41 -12.28 -17.63
N ALA A 114 -0.13 -11.24 -16.84
CA ALA A 114 0.88 -11.29 -15.79
C ALA A 114 0.43 -12.22 -14.66
N TYR A 115 -0.83 -12.12 -14.25
CA TYR A 115 -1.45 -13.02 -13.26
C TYR A 115 -1.36 -14.49 -13.68
N LEU A 116 -1.73 -14.83 -14.91
CA LEU A 116 -1.63 -16.21 -15.42
C LEU A 116 -0.17 -16.70 -15.45
N ARG A 117 0.77 -15.87 -15.90
CA ARG A 117 2.20 -16.20 -15.89
C ARG A 117 2.72 -16.43 -14.48
N ARG A 118 2.31 -15.61 -13.51
CA ARG A 118 2.65 -15.77 -12.10
C ARG A 118 2.13 -17.09 -11.55
N LEU A 119 0.86 -17.40 -11.78
CA LEU A 119 0.26 -18.67 -11.32
C LEU A 119 0.93 -19.89 -11.95
N ALA A 120 1.28 -19.85 -13.24
CA ALA A 120 1.98 -20.94 -13.91
C ALA A 120 3.36 -21.26 -13.29
N GLN A 121 3.98 -20.29 -12.60
CA GLN A 121 5.26 -20.44 -11.91
C GLN A 121 5.10 -20.67 -10.40
N THR A 122 3.88 -20.56 -9.88
CA THR A 122 3.60 -20.61 -8.44
C THR A 122 3.19 -22.03 -8.05
N THR A 123 3.87 -22.60 -7.07
CA THR A 123 3.44 -23.85 -6.44
C THR A 123 2.47 -23.56 -5.29
N THR A 124 1.58 -24.50 -4.98
CA THR A 124 0.61 -24.40 -3.87
C THR A 124 1.21 -23.92 -2.53
N PRO A 125 2.35 -24.46 -2.03
CA PRO A 125 2.97 -23.97 -0.80
C PRO A 125 3.52 -22.54 -0.90
N ASN A 126 3.77 -22.06 -2.12
CA ASN A 126 4.26 -20.72 -2.41
C ASN A 126 3.15 -19.78 -2.90
N SER A 127 1.87 -20.10 -2.66
CA SER A 127 0.75 -19.23 -3.03
C SER A 127 0.89 -17.84 -2.39
N TRP A 128 0.45 -16.78 -3.08
CA TRP A 128 0.70 -15.41 -2.63
C TRP A 128 -0.13 -15.03 -1.40
N TRP A 129 -1.42 -15.38 -1.43
CA TRP A 129 -2.39 -15.07 -0.37
C TRP A 129 -2.16 -15.84 0.91
N SER A 130 -1.67 -17.08 0.84
CA SER A 130 -1.38 -17.89 2.04
C SER A 130 -0.25 -17.32 2.90
N ARG A 131 0.62 -16.50 2.30
CA ARG A 131 1.75 -15.83 2.95
C ARG A 131 1.39 -14.46 3.53
N GLN A 132 0.18 -13.97 3.29
CA GLN A 132 -0.28 -12.70 3.83
C GLN A 132 -0.77 -12.87 5.27
N GLU A 133 -0.54 -11.86 6.08
CA GLU A 133 -1.01 -11.78 7.47
C GLU A 133 -1.86 -10.52 7.69
N ALA A 134 -2.66 -10.52 8.76
CA ALA A 134 -3.45 -9.35 9.13
C ALA A 134 -2.53 -8.19 9.53
N LEU A 135 -2.73 -7.02 8.93
CA LEU A 135 -1.87 -5.85 9.07
C LEU A 135 -2.42 -4.81 10.05
N CYS A 136 -3.74 -4.82 10.32
CA CYS A 136 -4.40 -3.77 11.09
C CYS A 136 -4.57 -4.08 12.58
N ALA A 137 -4.52 -5.36 12.96
CA ALA A 137 -4.72 -5.78 14.34
C ALA A 137 -3.76 -6.93 14.70
N VAL A 138 -3.48 -7.07 15.99
CA VAL A 138 -2.62 -8.14 16.50
C VAL A 138 -3.21 -9.50 16.08
N PRO A 139 -2.41 -10.41 15.50
CA PRO A 139 -2.87 -11.75 15.15
C PRO A 139 -3.58 -12.44 16.32
N HIS A 140 -4.61 -13.22 16.02
CA HIS A 140 -5.44 -13.94 17.00
C HIS A 140 -6.33 -13.07 17.92
N THR A 141 -6.40 -11.75 17.68
CA THR A 141 -7.40 -10.90 18.35
C THR A 141 -8.71 -10.84 17.57
N PHE A 142 -9.81 -10.50 18.25
CA PHE A 142 -11.11 -10.34 17.60
C PHE A 142 -11.11 -9.24 16.53
N GLY A 143 -10.31 -8.18 16.71
CA GLY A 143 -10.16 -7.10 15.73
C GLY A 143 -9.50 -7.55 14.42
N ALA A 144 -8.66 -8.59 14.45
CA ALA A 144 -8.01 -9.15 13.27
C ALA A 144 -8.92 -10.11 12.47
N LEU A 145 -10.10 -10.47 13.00
CA LEU A 145 -10.98 -11.48 12.42
C LEU A 145 -11.45 -11.10 11.00
N PRO A 146 -11.94 -9.88 10.72
CA PRO A 146 -12.42 -9.54 9.38
C PRO A 146 -11.32 -9.68 8.31
N GLU A 147 -10.12 -9.21 8.64
CA GLU A 147 -8.95 -9.28 7.75
C GLU A 147 -8.50 -10.73 7.55
N THR A 148 -8.42 -11.50 8.64
CA THR A 148 -8.04 -12.92 8.59
C THR A 148 -9.03 -13.73 7.75
N MET A 149 -10.33 -13.47 7.84
CA MET A 149 -11.35 -14.17 7.06
C MET A 149 -11.23 -13.83 5.57
N LEU A 150 -10.98 -12.57 5.23
CA LEU A 150 -10.71 -12.15 3.86
C LEU A 150 -9.48 -12.85 3.28
N LEU A 151 -8.36 -12.84 4.00
CA LEU A 151 -7.11 -13.47 3.58
C LEU A 151 -7.26 -14.98 3.40
N LYS A 152 -7.96 -15.67 4.31
CA LYS A 152 -8.27 -17.11 4.16
C LYS A 152 -9.15 -17.40 2.95
N THR A 153 -10.15 -16.55 2.69
CA THR A 153 -11.01 -16.68 1.51
C THR A 153 -10.20 -16.50 0.24
N ALA A 154 -9.33 -15.50 0.19
CA ALA A 154 -8.47 -15.27 -0.96
C ALA A 154 -7.42 -16.38 -1.18
N ALA A 155 -6.86 -16.92 -0.10
CA ALA A 155 -5.98 -18.08 -0.14
C ALA A 155 -6.71 -19.33 -0.65
N LEU A 156 -7.97 -19.55 -0.26
CA LEU A 156 -8.79 -20.63 -0.78
C LEU A 156 -9.03 -20.48 -2.29
N VAL A 157 -9.37 -19.26 -2.75
CA VAL A 157 -9.56 -18.98 -4.19
C VAL A 157 -8.27 -19.26 -4.97
N GLU A 158 -7.11 -18.82 -4.48
CA GLU A 158 -5.82 -19.12 -5.12
C GLU A 158 -5.47 -20.61 -5.06
N TYR A 159 -5.78 -21.29 -3.96
CA TYR A 159 -5.59 -22.74 -3.85
C TYR A 159 -6.41 -23.52 -4.90
N VAL A 160 -7.68 -23.16 -5.09
CA VAL A 160 -8.53 -23.74 -6.14
C VAL A 160 -7.94 -23.46 -7.53
N SER A 161 -7.45 -22.23 -7.75
CA SER A 161 -6.80 -21.81 -9.00
C SER A 161 -5.55 -22.64 -9.33
N LEU A 162 -4.75 -22.99 -8.32
CA LEU A 162 -3.52 -23.78 -8.47
C LEU A 162 -3.76 -25.30 -8.51
N SER A 163 -4.85 -25.78 -7.91
CA SER A 163 -5.13 -27.23 -7.79
C SER A 163 -6.12 -27.75 -8.83
N CYS A 164 -6.57 -26.91 -9.76
CA CYS A 164 -7.58 -27.28 -10.75
C CYS A 164 -7.07 -28.24 -11.83
N ASP A 165 -5.75 -28.29 -12.07
CA ASP A 165 -5.15 -29.13 -13.11
C ASP A 165 -5.38 -30.62 -12.82
N GLY A 166 -6.04 -31.32 -13.74
CA GLY A 166 -6.41 -32.73 -13.61
C GLY A 166 -7.62 -33.05 -12.72
N VAL A 167 -8.17 -32.09 -11.97
CA VAL A 167 -9.35 -32.30 -11.10
C VAL A 167 -10.65 -31.90 -11.80
N ILE A 168 -10.62 -30.80 -12.57
CA ILE A 168 -11.77 -30.27 -13.29
C ILE A 168 -11.56 -30.54 -14.79
N PRO A 169 -12.59 -30.93 -15.57
CA PRO A 169 -12.49 -31.16 -17.02
C PRO A 169 -12.37 -29.85 -17.82
N LEU A 170 -11.71 -28.83 -17.27
CA LEU A 170 -11.46 -27.53 -17.89
C LEU A 170 -9.96 -27.25 -17.84
N PRO A 171 -9.37 -26.64 -18.89
CA PRO A 171 -7.99 -26.19 -18.84
C PRO A 171 -7.76 -25.22 -17.67
N ALA A 172 -6.63 -25.36 -16.98
CA ALA A 172 -6.30 -24.50 -15.84
C ALA A 172 -6.35 -23.00 -16.17
N ALA A 173 -5.90 -22.61 -17.38
CA ALA A 173 -5.95 -21.23 -17.84
C ALA A 173 -7.37 -20.63 -17.88
N VAL A 174 -8.39 -21.43 -18.18
CA VAL A 174 -9.80 -21.00 -18.20
C VAL A 174 -10.27 -20.70 -16.78
N VAL A 175 -10.00 -21.61 -15.82
CA VAL A 175 -10.34 -21.44 -14.41
C VAL A 175 -9.61 -20.25 -13.80
N GLN A 176 -8.31 -20.13 -14.07
CA GLN A 176 -7.49 -19.01 -13.60
C GLN A 176 -7.97 -17.67 -14.17
N SER A 177 -8.38 -17.65 -15.44
CA SER A 177 -8.94 -16.44 -16.08
C SER A 177 -10.30 -16.04 -15.50
N PHE A 178 -11.13 -17.02 -15.15
CA PHE A 178 -12.37 -16.78 -14.41
C PHE A 178 -12.12 -16.18 -13.02
N LEU A 179 -11.07 -16.62 -12.33
CA LEU A 179 -10.74 -16.19 -10.96
C LEU A 179 -9.97 -14.86 -10.90
N TRP A 180 -9.41 -14.37 -12.01
CA TRP A 180 -8.65 -13.11 -12.02
C TRP A 180 -9.45 -11.88 -11.55
N PRO A 181 -10.72 -11.67 -11.96
CA PRO A 181 -11.53 -10.57 -11.41
C PRO A 181 -11.78 -10.71 -9.90
N PHE A 182 -11.93 -11.94 -9.38
CA PHE A 182 -12.06 -12.17 -7.94
C PHE A 182 -10.79 -11.76 -7.19
N HIS A 183 -9.62 -12.08 -7.72
CA HIS A 183 -8.34 -11.65 -7.14
C HIS A 183 -8.27 -10.12 -6.98
N ASN A 184 -8.64 -9.39 -8.03
CA ASN A 184 -8.67 -7.92 -8.01
C ASN A 184 -9.69 -7.37 -7.01
N VAL A 185 -10.90 -7.94 -6.95
CA VAL A 185 -11.91 -7.51 -5.98
C VAL A 185 -11.47 -7.80 -4.54
N LEU A 186 -10.84 -8.94 -4.28
CA LEU A 186 -10.30 -9.26 -2.96
C LEU A 186 -9.18 -8.30 -2.53
N LEU A 187 -8.29 -7.89 -3.45
CA LEU A 187 -7.32 -6.82 -3.20
C LEU A 187 -8.02 -5.47 -2.89
N CYS A 188 -9.06 -5.11 -3.63
CA CYS A 188 -9.85 -3.90 -3.35
C CYS A 188 -10.45 -3.94 -1.95
N VAL A 189 -11.10 -5.06 -1.59
CA VAL A 189 -11.71 -5.24 -0.28
C VAL A 189 -10.64 -5.17 0.81
N TRP A 190 -9.46 -5.73 0.59
CA TRP A 190 -8.38 -5.68 1.58
C TRP A 190 -7.86 -4.26 1.80
N MET A 191 -7.59 -3.50 0.73
CA MET A 191 -7.21 -2.08 0.83
C MET A 191 -8.28 -1.26 1.55
N GLY A 192 -9.56 -1.45 1.23
CA GLY A 192 -10.66 -0.77 1.90
C GLY A 192 -10.76 -1.14 3.38
N LEU A 193 -10.63 -2.42 3.70
CA LEU A 193 -10.64 -2.92 5.08
C LEU A 193 -9.49 -2.33 5.89
N ILE A 194 -8.28 -2.22 5.31
CA ILE A 194 -7.12 -1.62 5.98
C ILE A 194 -7.43 -0.17 6.40
N VAL A 195 -7.97 0.64 5.49
CA VAL A 195 -8.30 2.04 5.77
C VAL A 195 -9.39 2.12 6.84
N VAL A 196 -10.46 1.33 6.71
CA VAL A 196 -11.58 1.34 7.65
C VAL A 196 -11.15 0.89 9.05
N LEU A 197 -10.43 -0.24 9.17
CA LEU A 197 -9.93 -0.73 10.45
C LEU A 197 -8.97 0.27 11.08
N THR A 198 -8.06 0.88 10.31
CA THR A 198 -7.17 1.93 10.82
C THR A 198 -7.96 3.13 11.37
N ALA A 199 -9.03 3.56 10.69
CA ALA A 199 -9.89 4.63 11.17
C ALA A 199 -10.61 4.27 12.48
N PHE A 200 -11.18 3.07 12.59
CA PHE A 200 -11.86 2.63 13.82
C PHE A 200 -10.89 2.43 14.98
N THR A 201 -9.71 1.86 14.74
CA THR A 201 -8.66 1.72 15.75
C THR A 201 -8.21 3.09 16.25
N ALA A 202 -7.98 4.06 15.36
CA ALA A 202 -7.62 5.43 15.77
C ALA A 202 -8.71 6.09 16.63
N ALA A 203 -9.99 5.93 16.26
CA ALA A 203 -11.10 6.47 17.05
C ALA A 203 -11.21 5.80 18.43
N TRP A 204 -10.94 4.50 18.49
CA TRP A 204 -10.89 3.76 19.75
C TRP A 204 -9.73 4.21 20.63
N ASP A 205 -8.51 4.33 20.09
CA ASP A 205 -7.32 4.79 20.81
C ASP A 205 -7.51 6.23 21.35
N ILE A 206 -8.17 7.10 20.58
CA ILE A 206 -8.58 8.44 21.01
C ILE A 206 -9.51 8.32 22.23
N LEU A 207 -10.58 7.52 22.14
CA LEU A 207 -11.55 7.38 23.23
C LEU A 207 -10.89 6.81 24.50
N GLN A 208 -10.06 5.78 24.36
CA GLN A 208 -9.29 5.21 25.46
C GLN A 208 -8.37 6.25 26.11
N THR A 209 -7.67 7.05 25.30
CA THR A 209 -6.76 8.10 25.78
C THR A 209 -7.51 9.25 26.45
N LEU A 210 -8.73 9.57 26.01
CA LEU A 210 -9.61 10.55 26.65
C LEU A 210 -10.11 10.07 28.01
N ILE A 211 -10.53 8.81 28.12
CA ILE A 211 -11.12 8.24 29.34
C ILE A 211 -10.04 7.97 30.39
N TRP A 212 -8.91 7.38 30.00
CA TRP A 212 -7.89 6.90 30.93
C TRP A 212 -6.66 7.80 31.03
N GLY A 213 -6.53 8.78 30.13
CA GLY A 213 -5.39 9.68 30.06
C GLY A 213 -4.17 9.06 29.37
N SER A 214 -3.36 9.92 28.73
CA SER A 214 -2.18 9.53 27.96
C SER A 214 -1.12 8.77 28.76
N ARG A 215 -1.02 9.03 30.08
CA ARG A 215 -0.08 8.30 30.96
C ARG A 215 -0.38 6.81 31.07
N ARG A 216 -1.66 6.43 30.99
CA ARG A 216 -2.08 5.03 31.14
C ARG A 216 -2.09 4.30 29.80
N THR A 217 -2.47 4.97 28.73
CA THR A 217 -2.46 4.38 27.38
C THR A 217 -1.08 4.40 26.73
N GLY A 218 -0.19 5.29 27.17
CA GLY A 218 1.11 5.52 26.53
C GLY A 218 1.03 6.27 25.20
N LEU A 219 -0.17 6.74 24.82
CA LEU A 219 -0.43 7.40 23.55
C LEU A 219 -0.78 8.88 23.78
N SER A 220 -0.30 9.75 22.90
CA SER A 220 -0.70 11.16 22.87
C SER A 220 -1.79 11.38 21.81
N LEU A 221 -2.75 12.27 22.09
CA LEU A 221 -3.81 12.59 21.13
C LEU A 221 -3.24 13.17 19.82
N SER A 222 -2.25 14.07 19.92
CA SER A 222 -1.57 14.64 18.76
C SER A 222 -0.84 13.57 17.93
N GLY A 223 -0.25 12.57 18.59
CA GLY A 223 0.37 11.42 17.93
C GLY A 223 -0.65 10.58 17.17
N ILE A 224 -1.73 10.13 17.83
CA ILE A 224 -2.79 9.35 17.16
C ILE A 224 -3.38 10.13 15.98
N TRP A 225 -3.63 11.42 16.17
CA TRP A 225 -4.15 12.29 15.12
C TRP A 225 -3.24 12.34 13.91
N ASN A 226 -2.00 12.79 14.09
CA ASN A 226 -1.08 13.00 12.98
C ASN A 226 -0.64 11.68 12.34
N ASP A 227 -0.36 10.66 13.15
CA ASP A 227 0.26 9.42 12.68
C ASP A 227 -0.75 8.41 12.12
N GLN A 228 -1.99 8.39 12.64
CA GLN A 228 -3.03 7.47 12.18
C GLN A 228 -4.09 8.19 11.34
N VAL A 229 -4.78 9.18 11.90
CA VAL A 229 -5.97 9.81 11.27
C VAL A 229 -5.61 10.63 10.03
N VAL A 230 -4.54 11.40 10.10
CA VAL A 230 -4.12 12.26 8.98
C VAL A 230 -3.50 11.42 7.87
N TRP A 231 -2.62 10.48 8.21
CA TRP A 231 -1.98 9.61 7.22
C TRP A 231 -2.98 8.71 6.51
N SER A 232 -3.94 8.11 7.21
CA SER A 232 -4.99 7.30 6.56
C SER A 232 -5.80 8.14 5.57
N ALA A 233 -6.14 9.38 5.92
CA ALA A 233 -6.86 10.28 5.02
C ALA A 233 -6.02 10.65 3.79
N GLN A 234 -4.71 10.85 3.97
CA GLN A 234 -3.78 11.04 2.86
C GLN A 234 -3.70 9.79 1.97
N SER A 235 -3.65 8.58 2.54
CA SER A 235 -3.69 7.34 1.76
C SER A 235 -4.96 7.22 0.91
N VAL A 236 -6.12 7.66 1.42
CA VAL A 236 -7.35 7.72 0.62
C VAL A 236 -7.21 8.68 -0.56
N ASN A 237 -6.63 9.86 -0.36
CA ASN A 237 -6.39 10.80 -1.45
C ASN A 237 -5.44 10.21 -2.50
N VAL A 238 -4.36 9.56 -2.08
CA VAL A 238 -3.43 8.86 -2.98
C VAL A 238 -4.14 7.80 -3.79
N LEU A 239 -5.02 6.99 -3.17
CA LEU A 239 -5.84 6.00 -3.88
C LEU A 239 -6.71 6.60 -4.98
N THR A 240 -7.12 7.87 -4.86
CA THR A 240 -7.95 8.55 -5.88
C THR A 240 -7.15 9.18 -7.02
N GLU A 241 -5.82 9.20 -6.95
CA GLU A 241 -4.97 9.81 -7.97
C GLU A 241 -5.10 9.10 -9.33
N SER A 242 -4.94 9.86 -10.42
CA SER A 242 -5.19 9.37 -11.77
C SER A 242 -4.26 8.25 -12.24
N HIS A 243 -3.05 8.17 -11.66
CA HIS A 243 -2.07 7.15 -11.99
C HIS A 243 -2.30 5.81 -11.26
N GLN A 244 -3.19 5.77 -10.27
CA GLN A 244 -3.53 4.55 -9.58
C GLN A 244 -4.39 3.64 -10.47
N PRO A 245 -4.28 2.30 -10.33
CA PRO A 245 -5.15 1.40 -11.07
C PRO A 245 -6.62 1.65 -10.74
N LEU A 246 -7.51 1.35 -11.69
CA LEU A 246 -8.94 1.61 -11.55
C LEU A 246 -9.52 0.98 -10.27
N THR A 247 -9.07 -0.22 -9.93
CA THR A 247 -9.39 -0.96 -8.70
C THR A 247 -9.08 -0.15 -7.43
N ALA A 248 -7.86 0.38 -7.31
CA ALA A 248 -7.46 1.25 -6.20
C ALA A 248 -8.28 2.55 -6.16
N ARG A 249 -8.58 3.15 -7.32
CA ARG A 249 -9.41 4.35 -7.41
C ARG A 249 -10.85 4.11 -6.95
N VAL A 250 -11.42 2.96 -7.28
CA VAL A 250 -12.74 2.56 -6.77
C VAL A 250 -12.72 2.46 -5.25
N VAL A 251 -11.67 1.87 -4.66
CA VAL A 251 -11.51 1.86 -3.19
C VAL A 251 -11.44 3.27 -2.64
N GLY A 252 -10.55 4.12 -3.18
CA GLY A 252 -10.41 5.52 -2.75
C GLY A 252 -11.72 6.31 -2.81
N LEU A 253 -12.52 6.12 -3.85
CA LEU A 253 -13.85 6.73 -3.97
C LEU A 253 -14.87 6.19 -2.97
N LEU A 254 -14.87 4.87 -2.73
CA LEU A 254 -15.73 4.24 -1.73
C LEU A 254 -15.39 4.66 -0.30
N VAL A 255 -14.13 4.97 0.00
CA VAL A 255 -13.73 5.47 1.32
C VAL A 255 -13.60 6.99 1.37
N LEU A 256 -13.95 7.71 0.31
CA LEU A 256 -13.86 9.18 0.24
C LEU A 256 -14.64 9.91 1.35
N PRO A 257 -15.82 9.45 1.82
CA PRO A 257 -16.48 10.09 2.96
C PRO A 257 -15.59 10.19 4.20
N TYR A 258 -14.60 9.30 4.36
CA TYR A 258 -13.64 9.36 5.45
C TYR A 258 -12.81 10.65 5.44
N THR A 259 -12.33 11.09 4.26
CA THR A 259 -11.50 12.31 4.17
C THR A 259 -12.33 13.56 4.48
N VAL A 260 -13.62 13.54 4.15
CA VAL A 260 -14.57 14.58 4.54
C VAL A 260 -14.74 14.61 6.06
N LEU A 261 -14.90 13.46 6.72
CA LEU A 261 -14.99 13.39 8.18
C LEU A 261 -13.73 13.96 8.85
N VAL A 262 -12.55 13.57 8.39
CA VAL A 262 -11.28 14.09 8.92
C VAL A 262 -11.18 15.60 8.72
N THR A 263 -11.57 16.11 7.55
CA THR A 263 -11.58 17.55 7.26
C THR A 263 -12.54 18.31 8.17
N LEU A 264 -13.76 17.81 8.37
CA LEU A 264 -14.74 18.44 9.25
C LEU A 264 -14.28 18.42 10.71
N SER A 265 -13.68 17.33 11.15
CA SER A 265 -13.14 17.21 12.50
C SER A 265 -11.94 18.12 12.78
N ARG A 266 -11.28 18.67 11.74
CA ARG A 266 -10.19 19.67 11.89
C ARG A 266 -10.65 21.10 12.07
N MET A 267 -11.94 21.41 11.88
CA MET A 267 -12.45 22.78 12.02
C MET A 267 -12.29 23.39 13.42
N PRO A 268 -12.44 22.64 14.53
CA PRO A 268 -12.20 23.16 15.87
C PRO A 268 -10.72 23.52 16.09
N PRO A 269 -10.41 24.62 16.81
CA PRO A 269 -9.03 25.06 17.02
C PRO A 269 -8.25 24.20 18.02
N SER A 270 -8.94 23.36 18.81
CA SER A 270 -8.30 22.52 19.82
C SER A 270 -8.26 21.05 19.38
N GLU A 271 -7.10 20.41 19.52
CA GLU A 271 -6.90 18.99 19.18
C GLU A 271 -7.85 18.07 19.96
N LEU A 272 -8.18 18.43 21.20
CA LEU A 272 -9.13 17.71 22.04
C LEU A 272 -10.52 17.67 21.38
N VAL A 273 -11.05 18.83 21.01
CA VAL A 273 -12.37 18.94 20.37
C VAL A 273 -12.35 18.29 18.99
N ALA A 274 -11.25 18.42 18.24
CA ALA A 274 -11.08 17.75 16.95
C ALA A 274 -11.13 16.21 17.08
N SER A 275 -10.43 15.66 18.08
CA SER A 275 -10.40 14.22 18.36
C SER A 275 -11.77 13.68 18.79
N VAL A 276 -12.48 14.41 19.65
CA VAL A 276 -13.86 14.07 20.05
C VAL A 276 -14.81 14.16 18.86
N ALA A 277 -14.71 15.20 18.04
CA ALA A 277 -15.52 15.38 16.84
C ALA A 277 -15.29 14.25 15.83
N TYR A 278 -14.04 13.83 15.63
CA TYR A 278 -13.69 12.71 14.77
C TYR A 278 -14.35 11.41 15.23
N ALA A 279 -14.19 11.03 16.51
CA ALA A 279 -14.78 9.81 17.05
C ALA A 279 -16.32 9.85 16.99
N ALA A 280 -16.92 11.00 17.30
CA ALA A 280 -18.37 11.19 17.22
C ALA A 280 -18.88 11.08 15.78
N LEU A 281 -18.27 11.76 14.82
CA LEU A 281 -18.66 11.72 13.40
C LEU A 281 -18.48 10.32 12.79
N LEU A 282 -17.41 9.61 13.13
CA LEU A 282 -17.21 8.22 12.72
C LEU A 282 -18.32 7.32 13.31
N GLY A 283 -18.66 7.54 14.58
CA GLY A 283 -19.80 6.91 15.24
C GLY A 283 -21.13 7.21 14.56
N PHE A 284 -21.43 8.47 14.21
CA PHE A 284 -22.68 8.85 13.52
C PHE A 284 -22.79 8.26 12.10
N THR A 285 -21.66 8.00 11.45
CA THR A 285 -21.59 7.41 10.12
C THR A 285 -21.41 5.89 10.13
N TRP A 286 -21.61 5.21 11.27
CA TRP A 286 -21.43 3.76 11.42
C TRP A 286 -22.15 2.94 10.33
N TRP A 287 -23.36 3.35 9.93
CA TRP A 287 -24.18 2.67 8.93
C TRP A 287 -23.48 2.60 7.57
N TYR A 288 -22.69 3.62 7.21
CA TYR A 288 -21.93 3.63 5.97
C TYR A 288 -20.87 2.54 5.98
N TRP A 289 -20.10 2.47 7.06
CA TRP A 289 -18.99 1.53 7.21
C TRP A 289 -19.45 0.08 7.38
N VAL A 290 -20.56 -0.15 8.10
CA VAL A 290 -21.04 -1.49 8.48
C VAL A 290 -22.07 -2.04 7.50
N ILE A 291 -22.81 -1.20 6.77
CA ILE A 291 -23.89 -1.65 5.88
C ILE A 291 -23.56 -1.33 4.42
N VAL A 292 -23.27 -0.06 4.11
CA VAL A 292 -23.07 0.35 2.71
C VAL A 292 -21.81 -0.25 2.12
N LEU A 293 -20.68 -0.20 2.81
CA LEU A 293 -19.44 -0.76 2.27
C LEU A 293 -19.53 -2.28 2.03
N PRO A 294 -20.01 -3.13 2.97
CA PRO A 294 -20.20 -4.55 2.69
C PRO A 294 -21.18 -4.82 1.55
N TRP A 295 -22.24 -4.02 1.42
CA TRP A 295 -23.17 -4.12 0.28
C TRP A 295 -22.47 -3.82 -1.04
N MET A 296 -21.67 -2.76 -1.11
CA MET A 296 -20.89 -2.42 -2.30
C MET A 296 -19.85 -3.50 -2.61
N THR A 297 -19.21 -4.08 -1.61
CA THR A 297 -18.33 -5.25 -1.76
C THR A 297 -19.06 -6.43 -2.39
N TRP A 298 -20.26 -6.74 -1.91
CA TRP A 298 -21.09 -7.80 -2.48
C TRP A 298 -21.40 -7.53 -3.97
N MET A 299 -21.81 -6.32 -4.30
CA MET A 299 -22.06 -5.92 -5.70
C MET A 299 -20.81 -6.04 -6.58
N LEU A 300 -19.63 -5.69 -6.05
CA LEU A 300 -18.36 -5.87 -6.76
C LEU A 300 -18.02 -7.36 -6.98
N LEU A 301 -18.31 -8.24 -6.02
CA LEU A 301 -18.14 -9.69 -6.18
C LEU A 301 -19.10 -10.27 -7.24
N CYS A 302 -20.35 -9.81 -7.28
CA CYS A 302 -21.28 -10.18 -8.35
C CYS A 302 -20.75 -9.74 -9.72
N ALA A 303 -20.25 -8.51 -9.84
CA ALA A 303 -19.64 -8.01 -11.07
C ALA A 303 -18.37 -8.81 -11.46
N ALA A 304 -17.57 -9.23 -10.48
CA ALA A 304 -16.41 -10.10 -10.68
C ALA A 304 -16.83 -11.46 -11.27
N THR A 305 -17.95 -12.02 -10.81
CA THR A 305 -18.49 -13.28 -11.31
C THR A 305 -18.90 -13.18 -12.78
N VAL A 306 -19.62 -12.10 -13.14
CA VAL A 306 -20.05 -11.87 -14.53
C VAL A 306 -18.85 -11.63 -15.44
N SER A 307 -17.93 -10.75 -15.04
CA SER A 307 -16.71 -10.47 -15.83
C SER A 307 -15.80 -11.68 -15.96
N GLY A 308 -15.64 -12.47 -14.89
CA GLY A 308 -14.89 -13.72 -14.90
C GLY A 308 -15.48 -14.72 -15.88
N SER A 309 -16.81 -14.83 -15.94
CA SER A 309 -17.50 -15.69 -16.91
C SER A 309 -17.17 -15.29 -18.35
N CYS A 310 -17.14 -13.98 -18.65
CA CYS A 310 -16.73 -13.48 -19.96
C CYS A 310 -15.27 -13.85 -20.30
N PHE A 311 -14.33 -13.70 -19.35
CA PHE A 311 -12.93 -14.08 -19.58
C PHE A 311 -12.75 -15.59 -19.78
N ALA A 312 -13.52 -16.39 -19.05
CA ALA A 312 -13.52 -17.84 -19.23
C ALA A 312 -13.98 -18.24 -20.64
N MET A 313 -15.04 -17.59 -21.15
CA MET A 313 -15.53 -17.83 -22.52
C MET A 313 -14.50 -17.42 -23.59
N ILE A 314 -13.78 -16.31 -23.39
CA ILE A 314 -12.71 -15.87 -24.31
C ILE A 314 -11.60 -16.93 -24.39
N GLU A 315 -11.17 -17.46 -23.24
CA GLU A 315 -10.16 -18.52 -23.22
C GLU A 315 -10.65 -19.83 -23.85
N LEU A 316 -11.91 -20.20 -23.61
CA LEU A 316 -12.50 -21.38 -24.24
C LEU A 316 -12.59 -21.24 -25.76
N ALA A 317 -12.70 -20.01 -26.28
CA ALA A 317 -12.67 -19.73 -27.71
C ALA A 317 -11.24 -19.79 -28.29
N GLY A 318 -10.20 -19.87 -27.45
CA GLY A 318 -8.79 -19.92 -27.88
C GLY A 318 -8.26 -18.59 -28.44
N VAL A 319 -8.84 -17.46 -27.99
CA VAL A 319 -8.43 -16.09 -28.37
C VAL A 319 -7.56 -15.47 -27.29
#